data_AF-A0A7V6U8N9-F1
#
_entry.id   AF-A0A7V6U8N9-F1
#
_cell.length_a   1.000
_cell.length_b   1.000
_cell.length_c   1.000
_cell.angle_alpha   90.00
_cell.angle_beta   90.00
_cell.angle_gamma   90.00
#
_symmetry.space_group_name_H-M   'P 1'
#
loop_
_entity.id
_entity.type
_entity.pdbx_description
1 polymer ?
#
loop_
_entity_poly.entity_id
_entity_poly.type
_entity_poly.pdbx_seq_one_letter_code
_entity_poly.pdbx_strand_id
1 'polypeptide(L)' 'SVALVNTYFDTAQDVKLMLFTEKEDIDIFDMTCSKNTIHSSGIEGSYKSFILPPIEPWQMRLITV' A
#
# COMPACT_ATOMS: atom_id res chain seq x y z
N SER A 1 -2.88 10.74 -3.47
CA SER A 1 -1.94 9.65 -3.81
C SER A 1 -0.81 9.65 -2.80
N VAL A 2 -0.22 8.48 -2.56
CA VAL A 2 0.88 8.29 -1.60
C VAL A 2 1.99 7.52 -2.30
N ALA A 3 3.25 7.94 -2.13
CA ALA A 3 4.40 7.19 -2.60
C ALA A 3 5.13 6.61 -1.39
N LEU A 4 5.45 5.32 -1.45
CA LEU A 4 6.18 4.61 -0.40
C LEU A 4 7.40 3.91 -1.01
N VAL A 5 8.54 4.00 -0.34
CA VAL A 5 9.79 3.37 -0.76
C VAL A 5 10.39 2.62 0.42
N ASN A 6 10.76 1.36 0.19
CA ASN A 6 11.55 0.61 1.16
C ASN A 6 13.03 0.96 0.96
N THR A 7 13.59 1.83 1.81
CA THR A 7 15.02 2.21 1.77
C THR A 7 15.91 1.28 2.60
N TYR A 8 15.36 0.16 3.07
CA TYR A 8 16.07 -0.81 3.87
C TYR A 8 16.58 -1.97 3.02
N PHE A 9 17.52 -2.76 3.56
CA PHE A 9 18.08 -3.93 2.88
C PHE A 9 17.26 -5.21 3.06
N ASP A 10 16.30 -5.21 3.97
CA ASP A 10 15.39 -6.33 4.18
C ASP A 10 14.00 -6.04 3.58
N THR A 11 13.31 -7.10 3.15
CA THR A 11 11.93 -7.01 2.65
C THR A 11 10.98 -6.57 3.77
N ALA A 12 10.21 -5.53 3.51
CA ALA A 12 9.13 -5.12 4.41
C ALA A 12 7.93 -6.05 4.23
N GLN A 13 7.54 -6.73 5.31
CA GLN A 13 6.40 -7.65 5.36
C GLN A 13 5.29 -7.07 6.24
N ASP A 14 4.06 -7.52 6.00
CA ASP A 14 2.87 -7.14 6.78
C ASP A 14 2.68 -5.62 6.94
N VAL A 15 3.02 -4.87 5.88
CA VAL A 15 2.94 -3.40 5.90
C VAL A 15 1.46 -2.99 5.90
N LYS A 16 0.98 -2.50 7.05
CA LYS A 16 -0.36 -1.95 7.20
C LYS A 16 -0.37 -0.46 6.89
N LEU A 17 -1.09 -0.08 5.85
CA LEU A 17 -1.36 1.30 5.48
C LEU A 17 -2.75 1.72 5.98
N MET A 18 -2.84 2.85 6.68
CA MET A 18 -4.11 3.44 7.11
C MET A 18 -4.38 4.72 6.34
N LEU A 19 -5.55 4.82 5.72
CA LEU A 19 -5.96 5.96 4.91
C LEU A 19 -7.32 6.49 5.37
N PHE A 20 -7.43 7.80 5.50
CA PHE A 20 -8.72 8.46 5.66
C PHE A 20 -9.39 8.53 4.30
N THR A 21 -10.30 7.60 4.01
CA THR A 21 -10.97 7.47 2.71
C THR A 21 -12.29 6.73 2.82
N GLU A 22 -13.25 7.08 1.97
CA GLU A 22 -14.50 6.34 1.79
C GLU A 22 -14.35 5.15 0.83
N LYS A 23 -13.28 5.11 0.02
CA LYS A 23 -13.07 4.03 -0.96
C LYS A 23 -12.69 2.72 -0.29
N GLU A 24 -13.28 1.62 -0.73
CA GLU A 24 -12.94 0.27 -0.26
C GLU A 24 -11.73 -0.33 -0.95
N ASP A 25 -11.42 0.13 -2.15
CA ASP A 25 -10.31 -0.38 -2.94
C ASP A 25 -9.30 0.73 -3.21
N ILE A 26 -8.02 0.36 -3.19
CA ILE A 26 -6.92 1.20 -3.64
C ILE A 26 -6.15 0.50 -4.74
N ASP A 27 -5.61 1.28 -5.67
CA ASP A 27 -4.70 0.78 -6.69
C ASP A 27 -3.25 1.04 -6.27
N ILE A 28 -2.40 0.04 -6.44
CA ILE A 28 -0.97 0.10 -6.18
C ILE A 28 -0.22 -0.20 -7.45
N PHE A 29 0.77 0.64 -7.74
CA PHE A 29 1.66 0.46 -8.87
C PHE A 29 3.08 0.20 -8.37
N ASP A 30 3.73 -0.80 -8.94
CA ASP A 30 5.15 -1.04 -8.74
C ASP A 30 6.01 -0.27 -9.75
N MET A 31 7.33 -0.47 -9.67
CA MET A 31 8.30 0.21 -10.56
C MET A 31 8.26 -0.28 -12.01
N THR A 32 7.54 -1.37 -12.30
CA THR A 32 7.29 -1.87 -13.65
C THR A 32 5.94 -1.39 -14.21
N CYS A 33 5.26 -0.49 -13.50
CA CYS A 33 3.90 -0.05 -13.79
C CYS A 33 2.86 -1.17 -13.71
N SER A 34 3.18 -2.29 -13.04
CA SER A 34 2.21 -3.33 -12.77
C SER A 34 1.23 -2.84 -11.72
N LYS A 35 -0.07 -3.01 -12.00
CA LYS A 35 -1.15 -2.58 -11.11
C LYS A 35 -1.65 -3.74 -10.27
N ASN A 36 -1.81 -3.50 -8.98
CA ASN A 36 -2.45 -4.41 -8.05
C ASN A 36 -3.52 -3.67 -7.24
N THR A 37 -4.74 -4.20 -7.22
CA THR A 37 -5.85 -3.60 -6.48
C THR A 37 -6.00 -4.29 -5.13
N ILE A 38 -6.02 -3.50 -4.06
CA ILE A 38 -6.12 -4.00 -2.70
C ILE A 38 -7.43 -3.54 -2.09
N HIS A 39 -8.20 -4.50 -1.61
CA HIS A 39 -9.40 -4.27 -0.84
C HIS A 39 -9.07 -3.94 0.62
N SER A 40 -9.89 -3.11 1.25
CA SER A 40 -9.73 -2.75 2.65
C SER A 40 -9.78 -3.99 3.55
N SER A 41 -8.84 -4.08 4.50
CA SER A 41 -8.75 -5.18 5.46
C SER A 41 -9.58 -4.93 6.73
N GLY A 42 -10.14 -3.72 6.88
CA GLY A 42 -10.88 -3.33 8.07
C GLY A 42 -10.94 -1.82 8.26
N ILE A 43 -11.75 -1.39 9.22
CA ILE A 43 -12.05 0.01 9.53
C ILE A 43 -11.69 0.29 10.98
N GLU A 44 -10.96 1.37 11.21
CA GLU A 44 -10.62 1.90 12.54
C GLU A 44 -11.08 3.37 12.60
N GLY A 45 -12.27 3.60 13.13
CA GLY A 45 -12.91 4.92 13.10
C GLY A 45 -13.20 5.36 11.67
N SER A 46 -12.71 6.53 11.27
CA SER A 46 -12.83 7.05 9.90
C SER A 46 -11.68 6.62 8.97
N TYR A 47 -10.78 5.77 9.45
CA TYR A 47 -9.65 5.28 8.66
C TYR A 47 -9.92 3.85 8.18
N LYS A 48 -9.55 3.59 6.93
CA LYS A 48 -9.52 2.25 6.35
C LYS A 48 -8.11 1.71 6.35
N SER A 49 -7.99 0.43 6.67
CA SER A 49 -6.73 -0.30 6.68
C SER A 49 -6.56 -1.10 5.40
N PHE A 50 -5.33 -1.16 4.90
CA PHE A 50 -4.95 -1.93 3.72
C PHE A 50 -3.63 -2.63 4.02
N ILE A 51 -3.57 -3.94 3.81
CA ILE A 51 -2.32 -4.70 3.94
C ILE A 51 -1.65 -4.75 2.57
N LEU A 52 -0.46 -4.16 2.48
CA LEU A 52 0.30 -4.11 1.25
C LEU A 52 1.06 -5.43 1.04
N PRO A 53 1.25 -5.88 -0.22
CA PRO A 53 2.17 -6.94 -0.57
C PRO A 53 3.59 -6.63 -0.07
N PRO A 54 4.43 -7.66 0.10
CA PRO A 54 5.82 -7.47 0.47
C PRO A 54 6.52 -6.46 -0.43
N ILE A 55 7.31 -5.58 0.18
CA ILE A 55 8.05 -4.54 -0.52
C ILE A 55 9.52 -4.89 -0.39
N GLU A 56 10.08 -5.42 -1.48
CA GLU A 56 11.49 -5.80 -1.55
C GLU A 56 12.41 -4.59 -1.30
N PRO A 57 13.68 -4.83 -0.95
CA PRO A 57 14.66 -3.77 -0.76
C PRO A 57 14.73 -2.82 -1.95
N TRP A 58 14.77 -1.52 -1.68
CA TRP A 58 14.88 -0.46 -2.69
C TRP A 58 13.73 -0.40 -3.71
N GLN A 59 12.61 -1.05 -3.43
CA GLN A 59 11.41 -0.95 -4.26
C GLN A 59 10.50 0.19 -3.82
N MET A 60 9.87 0.82 -4.82
CA MET A 60 8.81 1.81 -4.63
C MET A 60 7.43 1.19 -4.91
N ARG A 61 6.42 1.72 -4.20
CA ARG A 61 5.00 1.52 -4.47
C ARG A 61 4.31 2.89 -4.56
N LEU A 62 3.55 3.10 -5.62
CA LEU A 62 2.68 4.27 -5.77
C LEU A 62 1.24 3.83 -5.47
N ILE A 63 0.63 4.46 -4.47
CA ILE A 63 -0.75 4.18 -4.06
C ILE A 63 -1.66 5.31 -4.54
N THR A 64 -2.73 4.93 -5.22
CA THR A 64 -3.82 5.82 -5.65
C THR A 64 -5.12 5.37 -5.03
N VAL A 65 -5.84 6.33 -4.43
CA VAL A 65 -7.13 6.13 -3.79
C VAL A 65 -8.23 6.54 -4.74
#